data_AF-A0AAD4HD98-F1
#
_entry.id   AF-A0AAD4HD98-F1
#
_cell.length_a   1.000
_cell.length_b   1.000
_cell.length_c   1.000
_cell.angle_alpha   90.00
_cell.angle_beta   90.00
_cell.angle_gamma   90.00
#
_symmetry.space_group_name_H-M   'P 1'
#
loop_
_entity.id
_entity.type
_entity.pdbx_description
1 polymer ?
#
loop_
_entity_poly.entity_id
_entity_poly.type
_entity_poly.pdbx_seq_one_letter_code
_entity_poly.pdbx_strand_id
1 'polypeptide(L)'
;ILSRGPPTLAMVIPAMDHIYSVFTAGIINHQTLNPSIHTALKLAKQTLNRYYSLTDKSETYQIAMVLHPRHKLQYFKAAGWEDEWVTTA
;
A
#
# COMPACT_ATOMS: atom_id res chain seq x y z
N ILE A 1 2.52 5.43 11.07
CA ILE A 1 3.10 6.74 10.69
C ILE A 1 2.19 7.35 9.62
N LEU A 2 1.05 7.91 10.03
CA LEU A 2 0.21 8.72 9.16
C LEU A 2 0.36 10.15 9.69
N SER A 3 1.06 11.01 8.96
CA SER A 3 1.13 12.43 9.31
C SER A 3 -0.28 13.00 9.34
N ARG A 4 -0.62 13.80 10.36
CA ARG A 4 -1.93 14.42 10.66
C ARG A 4 -2.45 15.44 9.61
N GLY A 5 -2.00 15.36 8.36
CA GLY A 5 -2.49 16.18 7.26
C GLY A 5 -3.82 15.64 6.70
N PRO A 6 -4.54 16.44 5.92
CA PRO A 6 -5.73 15.97 5.21
C PRO A 6 -5.39 14.77 4.32
N PRO A 7 -6.33 13.83 4.12
CA PRO A 7 -6.10 12.69 3.23
C PRO A 7 -5.79 13.20 1.83
N THR A 8 -4.60 12.91 1.33
CA THR A 8 -4.17 13.24 -0.04
C THR A 8 -4.05 11.98 -0.86
N LEU A 9 -4.17 12.12 -2.18
CA LEU A 9 -4.04 11.02 -3.12
C LEU A 9 -2.69 10.30 -3.00
N ALA A 10 -1.62 11.07 -2.73
CA ALA A 10 -0.27 10.57 -2.53
C ALA A 10 -0.11 9.67 -1.28
N MET A 11 -1.03 9.76 -0.31
CA MET A 11 -0.97 8.96 0.92
C MET A 11 -1.73 7.65 0.83
N VAL A 12 -2.50 7.42 -0.25
CA VAL A 12 -3.35 6.24 -0.37
C VAL A 12 -2.52 4.95 -0.48
N ILE A 13 -1.54 4.89 -1.37
CA ILE A 13 -0.67 3.71 -1.53
C ILE A 13 0.16 3.46 -0.27
N PRO A 14 0.84 4.45 0.35
CA PRO A 14 1.50 4.26 1.64
C PRO A 14 0.58 3.76 2.76
N ALA A 15 -0.67 4.24 2.81
CA ALA A 15 -1.64 3.76 3.79
C ALA A 15 -2.05 2.31 3.52
N MET A 16 -2.25 1.93 2.25
CA MET A 16 -2.55 0.55 1.85
C MET A 16 -1.38 -0.39 2.19
N ASP A 17 -0.13 0.01 1.93
CA ASP A 17 1.07 -0.75 2.30
C ASP A 17 1.16 -1.00 3.80
N HIS A 18 0.84 0.02 4.59
CA HIS A 18 0.80 -0.11 6.04
C HIS A 18 -0.26 -1.11 6.50
N ILE A 19 -1.49 -1.02 5.97
CA ILE A 19 -2.58 -1.96 6.30
C ILE A 19 -2.20 -3.38 5.86
N TYR A 20 -1.61 -3.53 4.68
CA TYR A 20 -1.14 -4.83 4.17
C TYR A 20 -0.09 -5.46 5.09
N SER A 21 0.87 -4.67 5.58
CA SER A 21 1.88 -5.10 6.55
C SER A 21 1.23 -5.58 7.85
N VAL A 22 0.28 -4.81 8.39
CA VAL A 22 -0.46 -5.17 9.61
C VAL A 22 -1.25 -6.47 9.42
N PHE A 23 -1.96 -6.64 8.31
CA PHE A 23 -2.69 -7.88 8.02
C PHE A 23 -1.75 -9.08 7.88
N THR A 24 -0.62 -8.89 7.20
CA THR A 24 0.38 -9.96 7.01
C THR A 24 0.99 -10.38 8.34
N ALA A 25 1.36 -9.43 9.19
CA ALA A 25 1.86 -9.71 10.54
C ALA A 25 0.80 -10.43 11.39
N GLY A 26 -0.46 -10.00 11.33
CA GLY A 26 -1.56 -10.65 12.04
C GLY A 26 -1.84 -12.08 11.57
N ILE A 27 -1.71 -12.35 10.27
CA ILE A 27 -1.87 -13.71 9.71
C ILE A 27 -0.70 -14.61 10.11
N ILE A 28 0.55 -14.12 10.03
CA ILE A 28 1.75 -14.90 10.37
C ILE A 28 1.83 -15.22 11.86
N ASN A 29 1.37 -14.31 12.73
CA ASN A 29 1.33 -14.49 14.18
C ASN A 29 0.16 -15.43 14.59
N HIS A 30 0.21 -16.68 14.11
CA HIS A 30 -0.79 -17.73 14.27
C HIS A 30 -1.17 -18.09 15.72
N GLN A 31 -0.44 -17.61 16.72
CA GLN A 31 -0.56 -18.08 18.10
C GLN A 31 -1.55 -17.28 18.98
N THR A 32 -2.10 -16.15 18.51
CA THR A 32 -2.90 -15.26 19.39
C THR A 32 -4.29 -14.90 18.88
N LEU A 33 -4.64 -15.21 17.63
CA LEU A 33 -5.92 -14.79 17.05
C LEU A 33 -6.91 -15.94 16.92
N ASN A 34 -8.17 -15.65 17.24
CA ASN A 34 -9.27 -16.59 17.03
C ASN A 34 -9.40 -16.96 15.53
N PRO A 35 -9.72 -18.22 15.18
CA PRO A 35 -9.89 -18.68 13.80
C PRO A 35 -10.80 -17.79 12.93
N SER A 36 -11.86 -17.21 13.50
CA SER A 36 -12.76 -16.29 12.80
C SER A 36 -12.07 -14.98 12.41
N ILE A 37 -11.23 -14.44 13.31
CA ILE A 37 -10.47 -13.20 13.04
C ILE A 37 -9.42 -13.47 11.95
N HIS A 38 -8.77 -14.62 11.98
CA HIS A 38 -7.80 -15.01 10.97
C HIS A 38 -8.44 -15.15 9.57
N THR A 39 -9.63 -15.74 9.50
CA THR A 39 -10.41 -15.82 8.26
C THR A 39 -10.81 -14.44 7.76
N ALA A 40 -11.27 -13.56 8.66
CA ALA A 40 -11.61 -12.19 8.32
C ALA A 40 -10.39 -11.40 7.80
N LEU A 41 -9.20 -11.57 8.42
CA LEU A 41 -7.95 -10.95 7.96
C LEU A 41 -7.55 -11.42 6.55
N LYS A 42 -7.68 -12.72 6.26
CA LYS A 42 -7.42 -13.25 4.92
C LYS A 42 -8.34 -12.62 3.88
N LEU A 43 -9.63 -12.52 4.17
CA LEU A 43 -10.60 -11.89 3.28
C LEU A 43 -10.29 -10.40 3.09
N ALA A 44 -10.02 -9.68 4.18
CA ALA A 44 -9.66 -8.27 4.14
C ALA A 44 -8.39 -8.02 3.30
N LYS A 45 -7.38 -8.89 3.41
CA LYS A 45 -6.15 -8.84 2.59
C LYS A 45 -6.45 -9.08 1.11
N GLN A 46 -7.32 -10.04 0.76
CA GLN A 46 -7.74 -10.25 -0.62
C GLN A 46 -8.47 -9.05 -1.20
N THR A 47 -9.39 -8.45 -0.43
CA THR A 47 -10.07 -7.22 -0.82
C THR A 47 -9.08 -6.08 -1.01
N LEU A 48 -8.14 -5.90 -0.08
CA LEU A 48 -7.11 -4.88 -0.17
C LEU A 48 -6.25 -5.06 -1.43
N ASN A 49 -5.80 -6.27 -1.73
CA ASN A 49 -5.01 -6.57 -2.94
C ASN A 49 -5.75 -6.19 -4.23
N ARG A 50 -7.07 -6.40 -4.28
CA ARG A 50 -7.89 -5.99 -5.43
C ARG A 50 -7.82 -4.48 -5.62
N TYR A 51 -8.03 -3.70 -4.56
CA TYR A 51 -7.93 -2.24 -4.65
C TYR A 51 -6.52 -1.77 -4.93
N TYR A 52 -5.51 -2.42 -4.33
CA TYR A 52 -4.11 -2.14 -4.58
C TYR A 52 -3.78 -2.21 -6.06
N SER A 53 -4.24 -3.28 -6.74
CA SER A 53 -4.03 -3.46 -8.18
C SER A 53 -4.70 -2.40 -9.05
N LEU A 54 -5.77 -1.75 -8.55
CA LEU A 54 -6.47 -0.69 -9.26
C LEU A 54 -5.79 0.66 -9.03
N THR A 55 -5.34 0.94 -7.80
CA THR A 55 -4.61 2.17 -7.47
C THR A 55 -3.22 2.20 -8.07
N ASP A 56 -2.53 1.07 -8.11
CA ASP A 56 -1.22 0.90 -8.74
C ASP A 56 -1.29 1.23 -10.24
N LYS A 57 -2.29 0.73 -10.95
CA LYS A 57 -2.49 0.99 -12.39
C LYS A 57 -3.03 2.39 -12.73
N SER A 58 -3.36 3.20 -11.72
CA SER A 58 -3.97 4.50 -11.96
C SER A 58 -2.91 5.60 -12.00
N GLU A 59 -2.75 6.20 -13.18
CA GLU A 59 -1.84 7.31 -13.43
C GLU A 59 -2.03 8.45 -12.42
N THR A 60 -3.27 8.73 -12.02
CA THR A 60 -3.58 9.80 -11.06
C THR A 60 -2.89 9.58 -9.71
N TYR A 61 -2.90 8.35 -9.19
CA TYR A 61 -2.26 8.02 -7.92
C TYR A 61 -0.74 8.03 -8.05
N GLN A 62 -0.22 7.50 -9.15
CA GLN A 62 1.21 7.51 -9.45
C GLN A 62 1.75 8.96 -9.55
N ILE A 63 1.12 9.82 -10.35
CA ILE A 63 1.50 11.23 -10.51
C ILE A 63 1.46 11.96 -9.17
N ALA A 64 0.41 11.74 -8.36
CA ALA A 64 0.33 12.36 -7.04
C ALA A 64 1.48 11.95 -6.11
N MET A 65 1.91 10.69 -6.15
CA MET A 65 3.06 10.25 -5.36
C MET A 65 4.38 10.83 -5.86
N VAL A 66 4.58 10.91 -7.18
CA VAL A 66 5.78 11.53 -7.80
C VAL A 66 5.88 13.01 -7.43
N LEU A 67 4.75 13.74 -7.46
CA LEU A 67 4.69 15.16 -7.10
C LEU A 67 4.81 15.41 -5.58
N HIS A 68 4.67 14.36 -4.75
CA HIS A 68 4.73 14.53 -3.30
C HIS A 68 6.17 14.81 -2.82
N PRO A 69 6.43 15.94 -2.12
CA PRO A 69 7.78 16.40 -1.79
C PRO A 69 8.65 15.39 -1.03
N ARG A 70 8.02 14.51 -0.24
CA ARG A 70 8.69 13.49 0.60
C ARG A 70 8.84 12.12 -0.06
N HIS A 71 8.04 11.80 -1.08
CA HIS A 71 8.02 10.44 -1.66
C HIS A 71 8.78 10.40 -2.98
N LYS A 72 8.45 11.32 -3.91
CA LYS A 72 9.07 11.45 -5.24
C LYS A 72 9.33 10.06 -5.87
N LEU A 73 10.40 9.92 -6.64
CA LEU A 73 10.83 8.65 -7.24
C LEU A 73 11.50 7.70 -6.23
N GLN A 74 11.96 8.22 -5.08
CA GLN A 74 12.66 7.42 -4.07
C GLN A 74 11.74 6.38 -3.42
N TYR A 75 10.46 6.71 -3.24
CA TYR A 75 9.49 5.77 -2.68
C TYR A 75 9.36 4.51 -3.54
N PHE A 76 9.18 4.68 -4.84
CA PHE A 76 9.00 3.56 -5.75
C PHE A 76 10.25 2.67 -5.85
N LYS A 77 11.45 3.28 -5.85
CA LYS A 77 12.72 2.54 -5.77
C LYS A 77 12.82 1.71 -4.49
N ALA A 78 12.43 2.28 -3.35
CA ALA A 78 12.43 1.58 -2.07
C ALA A 78 11.33 0.51 -1.98
N ALA A 79 10.21 0.70 -2.68
CA ALA A 79 9.11 -0.25 -2.75
C ALA A 79 9.36 -1.40 -3.74
N GLY A 80 10.46 -1.37 -4.51
CA GLY A 80 10.83 -2.44 -5.43
C GLY A 80 9.95 -2.52 -6.68
N TRP A 81 9.40 -1.40 -7.13
CA TRP A 81 8.62 -1.35 -8.37
C TRP A 81 9.56 -1.44 -9.59
N GLU A 82 9.14 -2.19 -10.61
CA GLU A 82 9.93 -2.59 -11.79
C GLU A 82 10.45 -1.39 -12.61
N ASP A 83 11.72 -1.34 -13.03
CA ASP A 83 12.36 -0.13 -13.57
C ASP A 83 11.73 0.44 -14.88
N GLU A 84 10.90 -0.32 -15.61
CA GLU A 84 10.29 0.12 -16.88
C GLU A 84 9.49 1.43 -16.76
N TRP A 85 8.95 1.74 -15.57
CA TRP A 85 8.24 3.01 -15.34
C TRP A 85 9.17 4.19 -15.02
N VAL A 86 10.41 3.95 -14.52
CA VAL A 86 11.39 5.01 -14.18
C VAL A 86 11.97 5.65 -15.44
N THR A 87 12.12 4.86 -16.50
CA THR A 87 12.74 5.30 -17.78
C THR A 87 11.77 5.93 -18.77
N THR A 88 10.45 5.80 -18.56
CA THR A 88 9.42 6.28 -19.50
C THR A 88 8.86 7.67 -19.11
N ALA A 89 9.17 8.17 -17.93
CA ALA A 89 8.79 9.49 -17.42
C ALA A 89 9.87 10.56 -17.65
#